data_AF-A0A1A7Y9A4-F1
#
_entry.id   AF-A0A1A7Y9A4-F1
#
_cell.length_a   1.000
_cell.length_b   1.000
_cell.length_c   1.000
_cell.angle_alpha   90.00
_cell.angle_beta   90.00
_cell.angle_gamma   90.00
#
_symmetry.space_group_name_H-M   'P 1'
#
loop_
_entity.id
_entity.type
_entity.pdbx_description
1 polymer ?
#
loop_
_entity_poly.entity_id
_entity_poly.type
_entity_poly.pdbx_seq_one_letter_code
_entity_poly.pdbx_strand_id
1 'polypeptide(L)' 'CQLSLSFSVPIRRVFQELERRGVVSDMREPSVLRVAPVPLYNSFSDVHRFIGILGEALDASSRK' A
#
# COMPACT_ATOMS: atom_id res chain seq x y z
N CYS A 1 2.47 -9.35 13.18
CA CYS A 1 3.44 -8.22 13.23
C CYS A 1 3.09 -7.25 12.10
N GLN A 2 3.23 -5.93 12.29
CA GLN A 2 2.93 -4.93 11.26
C GLN A 2 4.22 -4.32 10.70
N LEU A 3 4.18 -3.89 9.44
CA LEU A 3 5.23 -3.15 8.77
C LEU A 3 4.75 -1.72 8.50
N SER A 4 5.58 -0.73 8.79
CA SER A 4 5.35 0.67 8.43
C SER A 4 6.25 1.05 7.26
N LEU A 5 5.64 1.45 6.15
CA LEU A 5 6.31 1.97 4.96
C LEU A 5 6.25 3.50 5.01
N SER A 6 7.41 4.16 4.97
CA SER A 6 7.51 5.62 4.96
C SER A 6 7.83 6.11 3.56
N PHE A 7 7.12 7.14 3.10
CA PHE A 7 7.28 7.71 1.76
C PHE A 7 7.81 9.14 1.86
N SER A 8 8.56 9.57 0.85
CA SER A 8 9.08 10.94 0.73
C SER A 8 8.02 11.95 0.25
N VAL A 9 6.82 11.48 -0.08
CA VAL A 9 5.71 12.28 -0.60
C VAL A 9 4.42 12.02 0.20
N PRO A 10 3.45 12.95 0.20
CA PRO A 10 2.15 12.73 0.82
C PRO A 10 1.46 11.48 0.25
N ILE A 11 1.12 10.53 1.12
CA ILE A 11 0.68 9.19 0.69
C ILE A 11 -0.80 9.12 0.28
N ARG A 12 -1.57 10.19 0.52
CA ARG A 12 -3.03 10.22 0.33
C ARG A 12 -3.50 9.75 -1.05
N ARG A 13 -2.83 10.18 -2.13
CA ARG A 13 -3.19 9.78 -3.51
C ARG A 13 -2.89 8.30 -3.77
N VAL A 14 -1.73 7.82 -3.30
CA VAL A 14 -1.36 6.41 -3.41
C VAL A 14 -2.34 5.54 -2.63
N PHE A 15 -2.72 5.96 -1.42
CA PHE A 15 -3.70 5.26 -0.59
C PHE A 15 -5.05 5.13 -1.29
N GLN A 16 -5.57 6.20 -1.89
CA GLN A 16 -6.81 6.15 -2.68
C GLN A 16 -6.72 5.17 -3.86
N GLU A 17 -5.57 5.15 -4.54
CA GLU A 17 -5.31 4.22 -5.63
C GLU A 17 -5.20 2.75 -5.16
N LEU A 18 -4.69 2.51 -3.95
CA LEU A 18 -4.65 1.20 -3.32
C LEU A 18 -6.06 0.73 -2.92
N GLU A 19 -6.88 1.59 -2.29
CA GLU A 19 -8.27 1.29 -1.95
C GLU A 19 -9.10 0.94 -3.19
N ARG A 20 -8.94 1.70 -4.28
CA ARG A 20 -9.62 1.45 -5.56
C ARG A 20 -9.25 0.10 -6.17
N ARG A 21 -8.06 -0.41 -5.89
CA ARG A 21 -7.57 -1.75 -6.31
C ARG A 21 -7.89 -2.86 -5.31
N GLY A 22 -8.65 -2.55 -4.25
CA GLY A 22 -9.11 -3.52 -3.25
C GLY A 22 -8.08 -3.85 -2.17
N VAL A 23 -7.04 -3.03 -2.00
CA VAL A 23 -6.05 -3.22 -0.93
C VAL A 23 -6.51 -2.51 0.34
N VAL A 24 -6.73 -3.28 1.40
CA VAL A 24 -7.07 -2.75 2.73
C VAL A 24 -5.77 -2.54 3.53
N SER A 25 -5.52 -1.31 3.97
CA SER A 25 -4.33 -0.93 4.74
C SER A 25 -4.62 0.27 5.66
N ASP A 26 -3.73 0.56 6.62
CA ASP A 26 -3.86 1.71 7.54
C ASP A 26 -2.95 2.85 7.09
N MET A 27 -3.53 3.96 6.66
CA MET A 27 -2.77 5.19 6.32
C MET A 27 -2.56 6.05 7.56
N ARG A 28 -1.34 6.57 7.72
CA ARG A 28 -0.97 7.53 8.76
C ARG A 28 -0.40 8.77 8.09
N GLU A 29 -1.15 9.86 8.15
CA GLU A 29 -0.69 11.13 7.61
C GLU A 29 0.59 11.61 8.31
N PRO A 30 1.50 12.29 7.58
CA PRO A 30 1.36 12.69 6.17
C PRO A 30 1.82 11.62 5.15
N SER A 31 2.64 10.65 5.54
CA SER A 31 3.42 9.86 4.57
C SER A 31 3.69 8.40 4.94
N VAL A 32 2.93 7.83 5.87
CA VAL A 32 3.15 6.45 6.34
C VAL A 32 1.98 5.55 5.93
N LEU A 33 2.31 4.36 5.41
CA LEU A 33 1.37 3.27 5.14
C LEU A 33 1.71 2.07 6.01
N ARG A 34 0.72 1.54 6.73
CA ARG A 34 0.88 0.35 7.56
C ARG A 34 0.20 -0.85 6.91
N VAL A 35 0.96 -1.93 6.82
CA VAL A 35 0.51 -3.20 6.25
C VAL A 35 0.88 -4.34 7.19
N ALA A 36 -0.05 -5.26 7.41
CA ALA A 36 0.12 -6.38 8.31
C ALA A 36 -0.43 -7.64 7.63
N PRO A 37 0.38 -8.36 6.83
CA PRO A 37 -0.03 -9.66 6.33
C PRO A 37 -0.20 -10.61 7.52
N VAL A 38 -1.37 -11.24 7.62
CA VAL A 38 -1.67 -12.17 8.70
C VAL A 38 -1.40 -13.58 8.22
N PRO A 39 -0.49 -14.34 8.89
CA PRO A 39 -0.07 -15.66 8.41
C PRO A 39 -1.21 -16.67 8.22
N LEU A 40 -2.31 -16.51 8.96
CA LEU A 40 -3.46 -17.41 8.88
C LEU A 40 -4.18 -17.35 7.54
N TYR A 41 -4.18 -16.19 6.86
CA TYR A 41 -5.00 -15.96 5.66
C TYR A 41 -4.30 -15.19 4.53
N ASN A 42 -3.01 -14.90 4.67
CA ASN A 42 -2.21 -14.32 3.61
C ASN A 42 -1.07 -15.25 3.22
N SER A 43 -0.89 -15.39 1.91
CA SER A 43 0.22 -16.13 1.30
C SER A 43 1.36 -15.19 0.88
N PHE A 44 2.54 -15.75 0.62
CA PHE A 44 3.63 -15.00 -0.02
C PHE A 44 3.21 -14.43 -1.39
N SER A 45 2.34 -15.12 -2.13
CA SER A 45 1.80 -14.65 -3.40
C SER A 45 0.93 -13.40 -3.24
N ASP A 46 0.19 -13.28 -2.13
CA ASP A 46 -0.60 -12.07 -1.85
C ASP A 46 0.30 -10.88 -1.53
N VAL A 47 1.39 -11.11 -0.80
CA VAL A 47 2.41 -10.08 -0.55
C VAL A 47 3.06 -9.64 -1.86
N HIS A 48 3.42 -10.58 -2.73
CA HIS A 48 3.97 -10.26 -4.05
C HIS A 48 2.99 -9.47 -4.91
N ARG A 49 1.71 -9.87 -4.94
CA ARG A 49 0.63 -9.13 -5.62
C ARG A 49 0.48 -7.71 -5.06
N PHE A 50 0.51 -7.55 -3.74
CA PHE A 50 0.47 -6.25 -3.08
C PHE A 50 1.61 -5.33 -3.55
N ILE A 51 2.84 -5.84 -3.64
CA ILE A 51 3.98 -5.03 -4.12
C ILE A 51 3.80 -4.58 -5.57
N GLY A 52 3.27 -5.44 -6.45
CA GLY A 52 2.94 -5.05 -7.83
C GLY A 52 1.90 -3.94 -7.88
N ILE A 53 0.80 -4.10 -7.13
CA ILE A 53 -0.26 -3.09 -7.00
C ILE A 53 0.29 -1.78 -6.43
N LEU A 54 1.20 -1.84 -5.45
CA LEU A 54 1.84 -0.66 -4.87
C LEU A 54 2.67 0.10 -5.92
N GLY A 55 3.41 -0.61 -6.78
CA GLY A 55 4.14 -0.01 -7.90
C GLY A 55 3.20 0.73 -8.86
N GLU A 56 2.12 0.07 -9.29
CA GLU A 56 1.12 0.69 -10.18
C GLU A 56 0.43 1.90 -9.55
N ALA A 57 0.15 1.86 -8.24
CA ALA A 57 -0.45 2.96 -7.50
C ALA A 57 0.51 4.16 -7.40
N LEU A 58 1.80 3.91 -7.20
CA LEU A 58 2.83 4.95 -7.20
C LEU A 58 2.93 5.63 -8.58
N ASP A 59 2.98 4.84 -9.65
CA ASP A 59 3.02 5.37 -11.02
C ASP A 59 1.77 6.18 -11.38
N ALA A 60 0.59 5.67 -11.03
CA ALA A 60 -0.67 6.37 -11.24
C ALA A 60 -0.73 7.69 -10.44
N SER A 61 -0.19 7.72 -9.21
CA SER A 61 -0.15 8.93 -8.39
C SER A 61 0.81 10.00 -8.91
N SER A 62 1.83 9.60 -9.68
CA SER A 62 2.87 10.47 -10.24
C SER A 62 2.45 11.15 -11.55
N ARG A 63 1.58 10.49 -12.33
CA ARG A 63 1.03 11.05 -13.57
C ARG A 63 0.05 12.17 -13.24
N LYS A 64 0.39 13.40 -13.65
CA LYS A 64 -0.45 14.60 -13.53
C LYS A 64 -1.72 14.49 -14.36
#